data_AF-A0A1V6RVN3-F1
#
_entry.id   AF-A0A1V6RVN3-F1
#
_cell.length_a   1.000
_cell.length_b   1.000
_cell.length_c   1.000
_cell.angle_alpha   90.00
_cell.angle_beta   90.00
_cell.angle_gamma   90.00
#
_symmetry.space_group_name_H-M   'P 1'
#
loop_
_entity.id
_entity.type
_entity.pdbx_description
1 polymer ?
#
loop_
_entity_poly.entity_id
_entity_poly.type
_entity_poly.pdbx_seq_one_letter_code
_entity_poly.pdbx_strand_id
1 'polypeptide(L)'
;MSNQPHDSPPSYDASQQSWGNYDIQPHTSASDPPPYHNWQEAVPDTATFPPPPIAGYLISGTGNASEDDAQRAHDFCNSVPLWLPTEPSSAVYHDVQNHDLRPVQPTELRGHVSAVAPGHWRGHSVDRNGDCVVLTQLPLYFPTLDSPFVREQKKTIYFEVKLLALRAGPTPQDCSGISIGFAAQPYPSWRSPGWERGGLGVFSDDGCRFVNDSFGGRDFTTAFKVGETVGLGMEFKLPENICSGENKSKRCKVHIFFTRDGCRSGGWDLHEEVDADSGGVEGLEGNYDLYGAIGLFGGVDFESCFEPAGWLWKP
;
A
#
# COMPACT_ATOMS: atom_id res chain seq x y z
N MET A 1 -7.09 -43.04 -18.48
CA MET A 1 -6.78 -43.87 -17.29
C MET A 1 -5.28 -43.67 -17.04
N SER A 2 -4.82 -43.05 -15.96
CA SER A 2 -5.44 -42.73 -14.68
C SER A 2 -4.73 -41.54 -14.02
N ASN A 3 -5.51 -40.71 -13.32
CA ASN A 3 -5.05 -39.73 -12.34
C ASN A 3 -4.36 -40.43 -11.17
N GLN A 4 -3.30 -39.81 -10.62
CA GLN A 4 -2.97 -39.93 -9.20
C GLN A 4 -2.76 -38.54 -8.58
N PRO A 5 -3.09 -38.37 -7.29
CA PRO A 5 -3.26 -37.07 -6.65
C PRO A 5 -1.96 -36.53 -6.06
N HIS A 6 -1.87 -35.20 -5.99
CA HIS A 6 -0.84 -34.49 -5.24
C HIS A 6 -1.14 -34.56 -3.73
N ASP A 7 -0.17 -35.03 -2.97
CA ASP A 7 -0.14 -34.99 -1.50
C ASP A 7 0.02 -33.56 -0.98
N SER A 8 -0.72 -33.23 0.08
CA SER A 8 -0.61 -31.98 0.83
C SER A 8 0.64 -31.96 1.73
N PRO A 9 1.26 -30.79 1.98
CA PRO A 9 2.38 -30.68 2.92
C PRO A 9 1.92 -30.80 4.39
N PRO A 10 2.80 -31.25 5.32
CA PRO A 10 2.45 -31.65 6.67
C PRO A 10 2.19 -30.47 7.63
N SER A 11 1.32 -30.67 8.61
CA SER A 11 1.11 -29.71 9.72
C SER A 11 2.32 -29.69 10.64
N TYR A 12 2.84 -28.51 10.93
CA TYR A 12 3.83 -28.34 12.00
C TYR A 12 3.08 -28.30 13.34
N ASP A 13 3.26 -29.33 14.16
CA ASP A 13 2.95 -29.25 15.57
C ASP A 13 4.06 -29.99 16.30
N ALA A 14 5.04 -29.23 16.80
CA ALA A 14 5.90 -29.62 17.91
C ALA A 14 6.84 -28.47 18.28
N SER A 15 6.69 -27.91 19.48
CA SER A 15 7.74 -28.03 20.50
C SER A 15 7.37 -27.29 21.79
N GLN A 16 6.80 -28.02 22.74
CA GLN A 16 7.15 -27.82 24.15
C GLN A 16 7.72 -29.13 24.70
N GLN A 17 9.05 -29.18 24.76
CA GLN A 17 9.81 -29.94 25.76
C GLN A 17 9.72 -29.12 27.07
N SER A 18 9.59 -29.64 28.29
CA SER A 18 10.15 -30.85 28.89
C SER A 18 9.58 -31.02 30.32
N TRP A 19 9.84 -32.21 30.89
CA TRP A 19 9.95 -32.58 32.31
C TRP A 19 8.73 -33.26 32.98
N GLY A 20 8.76 -34.60 32.94
CA GLY A 20 9.01 -35.38 34.17
C GLY A 20 7.82 -36.05 34.88
N ASN A 21 7.69 -37.36 34.61
CA ASN A 21 7.50 -38.46 35.57
C ASN A 21 6.29 -38.45 36.55
N TYR A 22 5.37 -39.42 36.41
CA TYR A 22 5.24 -40.62 37.27
C TYR A 22 3.87 -41.30 37.04
N ASP A 23 3.89 -42.62 36.83
CA ASP A 23 2.75 -43.53 36.90
C ASP A 23 2.06 -43.50 38.28
N ILE A 24 0.73 -43.68 38.34
CA ILE A 24 0.03 -44.68 39.16
C ILE A 24 -1.49 -44.68 38.85
N GLN A 25 -2.05 -45.89 38.86
CA GLN A 25 -3.38 -46.36 38.49
C GLN A 25 -4.53 -45.97 39.48
N PRO A 26 -5.81 -46.38 39.22
CA PRO A 26 -6.99 -45.52 39.32
C PRO A 26 -7.77 -45.62 40.64
N HIS A 27 -8.48 -44.55 41.00
CA HIS A 27 -9.53 -44.60 42.01
C HIS A 27 -10.81 -43.89 41.53
N THR A 28 -11.88 -44.68 41.53
CA THR A 28 -13.28 -44.32 41.35
C THR A 28 -13.81 -43.46 42.49
N SER A 29 -14.43 -42.31 42.19
CA SER A 29 -15.71 -41.82 42.75
C SER A 29 -15.85 -40.30 42.58
N ALA A 30 -16.88 -39.87 41.83
CA ALA A 30 -17.45 -38.52 41.87
C ALA A 30 -18.73 -38.57 41.00
N SER A 31 -19.91 -38.72 41.59
CA SER A 31 -20.85 -37.61 41.86
C SER A 31 -21.25 -36.86 40.59
N ASP A 32 -22.53 -36.99 40.23
CA ASP A 32 -23.19 -36.35 39.09
C ASP A 32 -22.75 -34.88 38.88
N PRO A 33 -22.53 -34.45 37.61
CA PRO A 33 -22.20 -33.05 37.32
C PRO A 33 -23.43 -32.13 37.52
N PRO A 34 -23.21 -30.88 37.98
CA PRO A 34 -24.28 -29.91 38.23
C PRO A 34 -24.92 -29.42 36.91
N PRO A 35 -26.16 -28.89 36.99
CA PRO A 35 -26.95 -28.56 35.82
C PRO A 35 -26.36 -27.36 35.07
N TYR A 36 -26.38 -27.47 33.74
CA TYR A 36 -26.13 -26.48 32.68
C TYR A 36 -25.85 -25.04 33.16
N HIS A 37 -24.59 -24.60 33.02
CA HIS A 37 -24.27 -23.17 33.06
C HIS A 37 -24.62 -22.53 31.71
N ASN A 38 -25.54 -21.57 31.77
CA ASN A 38 -25.94 -20.61 30.73
C ASN A 38 -24.71 -19.92 30.10
N TRP A 39 -24.20 -20.43 28.98
CA TRP A 39 -23.23 -19.70 28.16
C TRP A 39 -23.89 -18.58 27.33
N GLN A 40 -25.22 -18.60 27.22
CA GLN A 40 -26.01 -17.62 26.44
C GLN A 40 -26.26 -16.30 27.18
N GLU A 41 -25.98 -16.22 28.49
CA GLU A 41 -26.09 -14.96 29.28
C GLU A 41 -24.74 -14.24 29.45
N ALA A 42 -23.64 -14.80 28.95
CA ALA A 42 -22.29 -14.26 29.08
C ALA A 42 -21.77 -13.52 27.84
N VAL A 43 -22.62 -13.29 26.83
CA VAL A 43 -22.26 -12.50 25.65
C VAL A 43 -22.74 -11.06 25.88
N PRO A 44 -21.85 -10.09 26.15
CA PRO A 44 -22.23 -8.69 26.17
C PRO A 44 -22.77 -8.29 24.80
N ASP A 45 -23.72 -7.37 24.77
CA ASP A 45 -24.24 -6.74 23.56
C ASP A 45 -23.09 -6.27 22.65
N THR A 46 -22.84 -7.02 21.58
CA THR A 46 -21.72 -6.79 20.66
C THR A 46 -21.90 -5.55 19.80
N ALA A 47 -23.04 -4.85 19.91
CA ALA A 47 -23.29 -3.57 19.25
C ALA A 47 -22.45 -2.39 19.79
N THR A 48 -21.69 -2.60 20.88
CA THR A 48 -20.81 -1.59 21.47
C THR A 48 -19.32 -1.76 21.11
N PHE A 49 -18.95 -2.84 20.43
CA PHE A 49 -17.58 -2.99 19.93
C PHE A 49 -17.37 -2.10 18.70
N PRO A 50 -16.19 -1.47 18.57
CA PRO A 50 -15.80 -0.87 17.30
C PRO A 50 -15.89 -1.95 16.20
N PRO A 51 -16.18 -1.55 14.94
CA PRO A 51 -16.16 -2.50 13.84
C PRO A 51 -14.81 -3.25 13.86
N PRO A 52 -14.80 -4.55 13.52
CA PRO A 52 -13.56 -5.31 13.50
C PRO A 52 -12.53 -4.59 12.60
N PRO A 53 -11.24 -4.65 12.94
CA PRO A 53 -10.20 -4.11 12.07
C PRO A 53 -10.35 -4.71 10.67
N ILE A 54 -10.03 -3.91 9.65
CA ILE A 54 -10.12 -4.37 8.26
C ILE A 54 -9.10 -5.51 8.10
N ALA A 55 -9.57 -6.70 7.72
CA ALA A 55 -8.69 -7.84 7.50
C ALA A 55 -7.91 -7.68 6.19
N GLY A 56 -6.59 -7.87 6.25
CA GLY A 56 -5.75 -7.98 5.05
C GLY A 56 -5.87 -9.38 4.43
N TYR A 57 -5.70 -9.49 3.10
CA TYR A 57 -5.61 -10.79 2.45
C TYR A 57 -4.22 -11.39 2.63
N LEU A 58 -4.14 -12.70 2.84
CA LEU A 58 -2.85 -13.42 2.88
C LEU A 58 -2.23 -13.61 1.47
N ILE A 59 -3.06 -13.56 0.42
CA ILE A 59 -2.67 -13.77 -0.99
C ILE A 59 -3.58 -12.88 -1.85
N SER A 60 -3.02 -12.08 -2.77
CA SER A 60 -3.84 -11.32 -3.74
C SER A 60 -4.48 -12.28 -4.75
N GLY A 61 -5.69 -11.97 -5.22
CA GLY A 61 -6.43 -12.86 -6.13
C GLY A 61 -5.87 -12.94 -7.56
N THR A 62 -5.01 -12.00 -7.98
CA THR A 62 -4.73 -11.75 -9.41
C THR A 62 -3.30 -11.31 -9.76
N GLY A 63 -2.41 -11.08 -8.79
CA GLY A 63 -1.02 -10.73 -9.05
C GLY A 63 -0.20 -10.53 -7.76
N ASN A 64 0.71 -11.46 -7.47
CA ASN A 64 1.69 -11.34 -6.38
C ASN A 64 3.08 -11.38 -7.01
N ALA A 65 4.04 -10.61 -6.49
CA ALA A 65 5.42 -10.86 -6.88
C ALA A 65 5.86 -12.26 -6.41
N SER A 66 6.95 -12.75 -6.98
CA SER A 66 7.55 -13.98 -6.49
C SER A 66 7.97 -13.86 -5.01
N GLU A 67 7.91 -14.97 -4.27
CA GLU A 67 8.35 -15.03 -2.87
C GLU A 67 9.81 -14.57 -2.72
N ASP A 68 10.67 -14.91 -3.69
CA ASP A 68 12.05 -14.46 -3.76
C ASP A 68 12.19 -12.93 -3.90
N ASP A 69 11.31 -12.29 -4.69
CA ASP A 69 11.33 -10.83 -4.87
C ASP A 69 10.83 -10.10 -3.62
N ALA A 70 9.81 -10.66 -2.95
CA ALA A 70 9.31 -10.14 -1.67
C ALA A 70 10.38 -10.25 -0.57
N GLN A 71 11.04 -11.41 -0.45
CA GLN A 71 12.12 -11.60 0.51
C GLN A 71 13.28 -10.64 0.23
N ARG A 72 13.70 -10.50 -1.04
CA ARG A 72 14.76 -9.56 -1.42
C ARG A 72 14.39 -8.10 -1.10
N ALA A 73 13.12 -7.74 -1.25
CA ALA A 73 12.63 -6.40 -0.94
C ALA A 73 12.57 -6.12 0.57
N HIS A 74 12.19 -7.13 1.37
CA HIS A 74 12.27 -7.05 2.83
C HIS A 74 13.71 -6.90 3.32
N ASP A 75 14.64 -7.70 2.79
CA ASP A 75 16.06 -7.60 3.13
C ASP A 75 16.64 -6.24 2.74
N PHE A 76 16.24 -5.70 1.58
CA PHE A 76 16.59 -4.36 1.15
C PHE A 76 16.07 -3.31 2.14
N CYS A 77 14.78 -3.35 2.51
CA CYS A 77 14.22 -2.38 3.45
C CYS A 77 14.87 -2.48 4.84
N ASN A 78 15.17 -3.69 5.32
CA ASN A 78 15.82 -3.89 6.61
C ASN A 78 17.25 -3.35 6.65
N SER A 79 17.96 -3.38 5.51
CA SER A 79 19.36 -2.92 5.42
C SER A 79 19.51 -1.47 4.96
N VAL A 80 18.50 -0.89 4.32
CA VAL A 80 18.53 0.46 3.73
C VAL A 80 17.43 1.32 4.33
N PRO A 81 17.72 2.23 5.29
CA PRO A 81 16.73 3.13 5.86
C PRO A 81 16.25 4.17 4.84
N LEU A 82 15.03 4.69 5.05
CA LEU A 82 14.49 5.79 4.25
C LEU A 82 15.38 7.04 4.38
N TRP A 83 15.48 7.80 3.28
CA TRP A 83 16.21 9.07 3.25
C TRP A 83 15.49 10.12 4.08
N LEU A 84 16.24 10.73 5.00
CA LEU A 84 15.70 11.84 5.78
C LEU A 84 15.43 13.06 4.86
N PRO A 85 14.33 13.79 5.09
CA PRO A 85 14.02 14.99 4.33
C PRO A 85 15.16 15.99 4.36
N THR A 86 15.42 16.59 3.22
CA THR A 86 16.35 17.72 3.10
C THR A 86 15.59 18.91 2.52
N GLU A 87 15.99 20.13 2.90
CA GLU A 87 15.43 21.33 2.29
C GLU A 87 15.85 21.39 0.81
N PRO A 88 14.89 21.42 -0.14
CA PRO A 88 15.24 21.51 -1.56
C PRO A 88 15.77 22.90 -1.89
N SER A 89 16.66 22.97 -2.90
CA SER A 89 17.04 24.27 -3.47
C SER A 89 15.83 24.98 -4.09
N SER A 90 15.89 26.30 -4.20
CA SER A 90 14.82 27.09 -4.81
C SER A 90 14.53 26.68 -6.25
N ALA A 91 15.55 26.26 -7.02
CA ALA A 91 15.38 25.77 -8.39
C ALA A 91 14.58 24.45 -8.40
N VAL A 92 14.95 23.49 -7.55
CA VAL A 92 14.24 22.21 -7.43
C VAL A 92 12.79 22.42 -7.01
N TYR A 93 12.54 23.26 -6.01
CA TYR A 93 11.17 23.53 -5.57
C TYR A 93 10.36 24.26 -6.65
N HIS A 94 10.99 25.15 -7.43
CA HIS A 94 10.35 25.83 -8.56
C HIS A 94 9.96 24.84 -9.67
N ASP A 95 10.81 23.86 -9.99
CA ASP A 95 10.50 22.82 -10.99
C ASP A 95 9.26 22.01 -10.56
N VAL A 96 9.14 21.68 -9.28
CA VAL A 96 7.95 21.00 -8.73
C VAL A 96 6.71 21.89 -8.80
N GLN A 97 6.83 23.19 -8.48
CA GLN A 97 5.72 24.15 -8.59
C GLN A 97 5.23 24.35 -10.03
N ASN A 98 6.13 24.19 -11.01
CA ASN A 98 5.80 24.21 -12.44
C ASN A 98 5.41 22.84 -12.99
N HIS A 99 5.36 21.81 -12.14
CA HIS A 99 5.04 20.44 -12.51
C HIS A 99 6.03 19.83 -13.53
N ASP A 100 7.30 20.29 -13.60
CA ASP A 100 8.36 19.61 -14.39
C ASP A 100 8.86 18.36 -13.65
N LEU A 101 7.96 17.40 -13.56
CA LEU A 101 8.18 16.09 -12.99
C LEU A 101 8.36 15.12 -14.16
N ARG A 102 9.48 14.40 -14.19
CA ARG A 102 9.75 13.39 -15.23
C ARG A 102 9.86 12.01 -14.58
N PRO A 103 9.58 10.94 -15.34
CA PRO A 103 9.67 9.59 -14.83
C PRO A 103 11.13 9.15 -14.67
N VAL A 104 11.44 8.51 -13.54
CA VAL A 104 12.69 7.75 -13.36
C VAL A 104 12.45 6.33 -13.82
N GLN A 105 13.12 5.92 -14.89
CA GLN A 105 12.95 4.57 -15.44
C GLN A 105 13.75 3.55 -14.63
N PRO A 106 13.10 2.53 -14.05
CA PRO A 106 13.79 1.46 -13.34
C PRO A 106 14.45 0.49 -14.33
N THR A 107 15.49 -0.20 -13.88
CA THR A 107 16.22 -1.19 -14.69
C THR A 107 15.36 -2.38 -15.10
N GLU A 108 14.32 -2.68 -14.32
CA GLU A 108 13.40 -3.80 -14.52
C GLU A 108 12.37 -3.53 -15.62
N LEU A 109 12.13 -2.25 -15.96
CA LEU A 109 11.12 -1.89 -16.94
C LEU A 109 11.55 -2.33 -18.35
N ARG A 110 10.83 -3.30 -18.89
CA ARG A 110 10.84 -3.61 -20.32
C ARG A 110 9.72 -2.82 -20.98
N GLY A 111 10.04 -1.64 -21.44
CA GLY A 111 9.07 -0.69 -21.97
C GLY A 111 9.66 0.70 -22.04
N HIS A 112 8.80 1.71 -22.02
CA HIS A 112 9.24 3.10 -21.99
C HIS A 112 8.20 4.01 -21.35
N VAL A 113 8.66 4.91 -20.49
CA VAL A 113 7.85 6.01 -19.95
C VAL A 113 8.57 7.32 -20.21
N SER A 114 7.85 8.30 -20.74
CA SER A 114 8.39 9.62 -21.09
C SER A 114 7.43 10.73 -20.68
N ALA A 115 8.00 11.88 -20.31
CA ALA A 115 7.24 13.11 -20.16
C ALA A 115 6.94 13.69 -21.55
N VAL A 116 5.67 13.83 -21.89
CA VAL A 116 5.21 14.41 -23.16
C VAL A 116 4.90 15.92 -23.04
N ALA A 117 4.66 16.39 -21.82
CA ALA A 117 4.56 17.79 -21.42
C ALA A 117 4.89 17.89 -19.91
N PRO A 118 5.11 19.10 -19.34
CA PRO A 118 5.30 19.26 -17.90
C PRO A 118 4.17 18.59 -17.10
N GLY A 119 4.50 17.56 -16.34
CA GLY A 119 3.55 16.84 -15.50
C GLY A 119 2.66 15.85 -16.25
N HIS A 120 2.84 15.67 -17.56
CA HIS A 120 2.08 14.70 -18.37
C HIS A 120 3.01 13.62 -18.87
N TRP A 121 2.76 12.37 -18.47
CA TRP A 121 3.54 11.23 -18.95
C TRP A 121 2.71 10.33 -19.84
N ARG A 122 3.40 9.67 -20.76
CA ARG A 122 2.88 8.53 -21.51
C ARG A 122 3.85 7.38 -21.33
N GLY A 123 3.33 6.21 -21.00
CA GLY A 123 4.13 5.04 -20.70
C GLY A 123 3.52 3.74 -21.21
N HIS A 124 4.39 2.76 -21.40
CA HIS A 124 4.00 1.38 -21.63
C HIS A 124 5.04 0.39 -21.11
N SER A 125 4.59 -0.82 -20.83
CA SER A 125 5.42 -2.02 -20.61
C SER A 125 5.05 -3.12 -21.61
N VAL A 126 6.00 -3.99 -21.94
CA VAL A 126 5.77 -5.12 -22.83
C VAL A 126 5.11 -6.29 -22.10
N ASP A 127 4.56 -7.23 -22.86
CA ASP A 127 4.03 -8.48 -22.33
C ASP A 127 5.03 -9.19 -21.40
N ARG A 128 4.50 -9.78 -20.32
CA ARG A 128 5.28 -10.51 -19.31
C ARG A 128 6.32 -9.66 -18.58
N ASN A 129 6.24 -8.33 -18.62
CA ASN A 129 7.05 -7.48 -17.76
C ASN A 129 6.84 -7.91 -16.30
N GLY A 130 7.93 -8.04 -15.54
CA GLY A 130 7.83 -8.26 -14.10
C GLY A 130 7.31 -7.02 -13.39
N ASP A 131 7.18 -7.08 -12.07
CA ASP A 131 6.83 -5.90 -11.29
C ASP A 131 7.94 -4.86 -11.34
N CYS A 132 7.55 -3.61 -11.53
CA CYS A 132 8.46 -2.48 -11.37
C CYS A 132 7.69 -1.22 -10.98
N VAL A 133 8.39 -0.22 -10.45
CA VAL A 133 7.80 1.09 -10.13
C VAL A 133 8.56 2.22 -10.82
N VAL A 134 7.80 3.12 -11.43
CA VAL A 134 8.27 4.37 -12.00
C VAL A 134 7.94 5.48 -11.02
N LEU A 135 8.98 6.14 -10.50
CA LEU A 135 8.84 7.26 -9.57
C LEU A 135 8.99 8.60 -10.30
N THR A 136 8.41 9.66 -9.73
CA THR A 136 8.76 11.04 -10.10
C THR A 136 10.24 11.29 -9.79
N GLN A 137 10.91 12.09 -10.62
CA GLN A 137 12.32 12.46 -10.37
C GLN A 137 12.49 13.38 -9.16
N LEU A 138 11.44 14.12 -8.80
CA LEU A 138 11.38 15.01 -7.64
C LEU A 138 10.18 14.63 -6.75
N PRO A 139 10.24 14.89 -5.44
CA PRO A 139 9.10 14.76 -4.54
C PRO A 139 7.91 15.64 -4.94
N LEU A 140 6.71 15.13 -4.72
CA LEU A 140 5.45 15.89 -4.73
C LEU A 140 5.22 16.61 -3.40
N TYR A 141 5.84 16.12 -2.32
CA TYR A 141 5.75 16.68 -0.97
C TYR A 141 7.13 16.73 -0.34
N PHE A 142 7.53 17.92 0.10
CA PHE A 142 8.73 18.13 0.92
C PHE A 142 8.33 18.51 2.34
N PRO A 143 8.49 17.66 3.37
CA PRO A 143 8.13 17.98 4.75
C PRO A 143 8.72 19.31 5.24
N THR A 144 9.92 19.65 4.78
CA THR A 144 10.66 20.85 5.17
C THR A 144 9.98 22.15 4.72
N LEU A 145 9.18 22.12 3.63
CA LEU A 145 8.54 23.31 3.06
C LEU A 145 7.01 23.21 2.96
N ASP A 146 6.49 22.00 2.84
CA ASP A 146 5.07 21.71 2.58
C ASP A 146 4.32 21.24 3.82
N SER A 147 5.01 20.89 4.90
CA SER A 147 4.37 20.38 6.10
C SER A 147 3.37 21.38 6.68
N PRO A 148 2.19 20.91 7.12
CA PRO A 148 1.25 21.75 7.86
C PRO A 148 1.84 22.40 9.11
N PHE A 149 2.88 21.81 9.72
CA PHE A 149 3.61 22.42 10.84
C PHE A 149 4.49 23.60 10.43
N VAL A 150 4.86 23.70 9.15
CA VAL A 150 5.66 24.79 8.59
C VAL A 150 4.77 25.87 8.00
N ARG A 151 3.72 25.47 7.25
CA ARG A 151 2.86 26.40 6.51
C ARG A 151 1.59 26.83 7.25
N GLU A 152 1.29 26.17 8.37
CA GLU A 152 0.02 26.32 9.12
C GLU A 152 -1.23 26.09 8.25
N GLN A 153 -1.09 25.32 7.17
CA GLN A 153 -2.12 25.06 6.18
C GLN A 153 -2.11 23.59 5.78
N LYS A 154 -3.28 23.07 5.40
CA LYS A 154 -3.35 21.73 4.82
C LYS A 154 -2.54 21.69 3.52
N LYS A 155 -1.85 20.57 3.27
CA LYS A 155 -1.19 20.29 2.00
C LYS A 155 -1.87 19.08 1.35
N THR A 156 -2.08 19.16 0.04
CA THR A 156 -2.58 18.04 -0.75
C THR A 156 -1.58 17.73 -1.85
N ILE A 157 -1.22 16.46 -2.00
CA ILE A 157 -0.57 15.92 -3.20
C ILE A 157 -1.54 14.98 -3.89
N TYR A 158 -1.59 15.01 -5.22
CA TYR A 158 -2.53 14.25 -6.03
C TYR A 158 -2.01 14.14 -7.45
N PHE A 159 -2.33 13.04 -8.12
CA PHE A 159 -2.13 12.88 -9.56
C PHE A 159 -3.12 11.84 -10.10
N GLU A 160 -3.30 11.85 -11.42
CA GLU A 160 -4.20 10.93 -12.13
C GLU A 160 -3.41 10.00 -13.05
N VAL A 161 -3.94 8.79 -13.23
CA VAL A 161 -3.46 7.83 -14.22
C VAL A 161 -4.66 7.31 -15.03
N LYS A 162 -4.53 7.35 -16.35
CA LYS A 162 -5.49 6.79 -17.28
C LYS A 162 -4.96 5.48 -17.84
N LEU A 163 -5.75 4.43 -17.68
CA LEU A 163 -5.43 3.10 -18.20
C LEU A 163 -5.83 3.04 -19.68
N LEU A 164 -4.86 2.86 -20.59
CA LEU A 164 -5.11 2.89 -22.03
C LEU A 164 -5.28 1.50 -22.66
N ALA A 165 -4.53 0.50 -22.19
CA ALA A 165 -4.62 -0.87 -22.68
C ALA A 165 -4.01 -1.86 -21.68
N LEU A 166 -4.54 -3.08 -21.68
CA LEU A 166 -4.02 -4.23 -20.94
C LEU A 166 -3.69 -5.36 -21.91
N ARG A 167 -2.58 -6.06 -21.67
CA ARG A 167 -2.09 -7.20 -22.46
C ARG A 167 -1.70 -8.36 -21.52
N ALA A 168 -0.73 -9.20 -21.91
CA ALA A 168 -0.38 -10.38 -21.11
C ALA A 168 0.29 -9.99 -19.78
N GLY A 169 -0.17 -10.62 -18.69
CA GLY A 169 0.41 -10.49 -17.35
C GLY A 169 1.86 -11.00 -17.25
N PRO A 170 2.53 -10.80 -16.10
CA PRO A 170 3.88 -11.32 -15.84
C PRO A 170 4.01 -12.82 -16.14
N THR A 171 3.06 -13.62 -15.66
CA THR A 171 2.89 -15.03 -16.01
C THR A 171 1.56 -15.28 -16.72
N PRO A 172 1.33 -16.47 -17.33
CA PRO A 172 0.06 -16.79 -17.98
C PRO A 172 -1.16 -16.81 -17.05
N GLN A 173 -0.96 -16.89 -15.73
CA GLN A 173 -2.02 -16.94 -14.72
C GLN A 173 -2.32 -15.55 -14.13
N ASP A 174 -1.41 -14.59 -14.28
CA ASP A 174 -1.52 -13.27 -13.68
C ASP A 174 -2.20 -12.27 -14.61
N CYS A 175 -2.84 -11.27 -14.00
CA CYS A 175 -3.31 -10.10 -14.72
C CYS A 175 -2.15 -9.15 -15.07
N SER A 176 -2.33 -8.33 -16.11
CA SER A 176 -1.52 -7.13 -16.31
C SER A 176 -2.22 -5.93 -15.71
N GLY A 177 -1.47 -4.87 -15.43
CA GLY A 177 -2.05 -3.70 -14.81
C GLY A 177 -1.05 -2.62 -14.41
N ILE A 178 -1.62 -1.64 -13.72
CA ILE A 178 -0.90 -0.57 -13.05
C ILE A 178 -1.27 -0.55 -11.58
N SER A 179 -0.41 0.05 -10.77
CA SER A 179 -0.79 0.55 -9.45
C SER A 179 -0.45 2.02 -9.35
N ILE A 180 -1.35 2.79 -8.74
CA ILE A 180 -1.19 4.24 -8.49
C ILE A 180 -0.89 4.44 -7.01
N GLY A 181 0.13 5.22 -6.69
CA GLY A 181 0.60 5.31 -5.32
C GLY A 181 1.56 6.44 -5.02
N PHE A 182 2.08 6.41 -3.80
CA PHE A 182 3.18 7.27 -3.35
C PHE A 182 4.25 6.41 -2.68
N ALA A 183 5.50 6.84 -2.77
CA ALA A 183 6.60 6.17 -2.11
C ALA A 183 7.61 7.18 -1.54
N ALA A 184 8.14 6.89 -0.35
CA ALA A 184 9.37 7.47 0.16
C ALA A 184 10.59 6.71 -0.39
N GLN A 185 11.71 7.39 -0.56
CA GLN A 185 12.95 6.77 -1.06
C GLN A 185 13.93 6.46 0.08
N PRO A 186 14.81 5.46 -0.08
CA PRO A 186 14.88 4.49 -1.17
C PRO A 186 13.71 3.50 -1.17
N TYR A 187 13.21 3.15 -2.35
CA TYR A 187 12.16 2.14 -2.54
C TYR A 187 12.64 1.09 -3.56
N PRO A 188 12.40 -0.22 -3.34
CA PRO A 188 12.84 -1.26 -4.26
C PRO A 188 12.14 -1.11 -5.62
N SER A 189 12.91 -0.87 -6.68
CA SER A 189 12.39 -0.54 -8.02
C SER A 189 11.63 -1.67 -8.70
N TRP A 190 11.81 -2.91 -8.23
CA TRP A 190 11.15 -4.14 -8.70
C TRP A 190 9.88 -4.49 -7.91
N ARG A 191 9.33 -3.55 -7.13
CA ARG A 191 8.11 -3.75 -6.33
C ARG A 191 7.10 -2.66 -6.66
N SER A 192 5.82 -3.01 -6.64
CA SER A 192 4.74 -2.04 -6.75
C SER A 192 4.64 -1.16 -5.49
N PRO A 193 4.17 0.11 -5.61
CA PRO A 193 3.96 0.99 -4.48
C PRO A 193 2.93 0.40 -3.51
N GLY A 194 3.27 0.41 -2.22
CA GLY A 194 2.40 -0.14 -1.17
C GLY A 194 2.81 -1.51 -0.66
N TRP A 195 3.64 -2.26 -1.39
CA TRP A 195 4.10 -3.56 -0.92
C TRP A 195 5.15 -3.49 0.18
N GLU A 196 5.96 -2.43 0.21
CA GLU A 196 7.07 -2.29 1.14
C GLU A 196 6.98 -0.99 1.94
N ARG A 197 7.84 -0.90 2.97
CA ARG A 197 7.94 0.25 3.86
C ARG A 197 8.10 1.55 3.07
N GLY A 198 7.36 2.57 3.47
CA GLY A 198 7.38 3.88 2.83
C GLY A 198 6.54 3.96 1.55
N GLY A 199 5.84 2.89 1.15
CA GLY A 199 4.95 2.88 0.00
C GLY A 199 3.47 2.76 0.39
N LEU A 200 2.61 3.40 -0.40
CA LEU A 200 1.19 3.08 -0.47
C LEU A 200 0.71 3.06 -1.92
N GLY A 201 -0.29 2.24 -2.24
CA GLY A 201 -0.82 2.17 -3.58
C GLY A 201 -2.20 1.50 -3.69
N VAL A 202 -2.84 1.70 -4.84
CA VAL A 202 -4.09 1.04 -5.24
C VAL A 202 -3.87 0.34 -6.57
N PHE A 203 -4.27 -0.93 -6.65
CA PHE A 203 -3.95 -1.81 -7.76
C PHE A 203 -5.12 -1.93 -8.74
N SER A 204 -4.82 -2.01 -10.03
CA SER A 204 -5.84 -1.96 -11.09
C SER A 204 -6.59 -3.26 -11.31
N ASP A 205 -5.96 -4.40 -11.00
CA ASP A 205 -6.48 -5.74 -11.29
C ASP A 205 -7.62 -6.14 -10.35
N ASP A 206 -7.52 -5.81 -9.06
CA ASP A 206 -8.53 -6.11 -8.05
C ASP A 206 -9.16 -4.87 -7.42
N GLY A 207 -8.49 -3.72 -7.42
CA GLY A 207 -8.92 -2.51 -6.71
C GLY A 207 -8.53 -2.49 -5.23
N CYS A 208 -7.64 -3.39 -4.79
CA CYS A 208 -7.13 -3.42 -3.44
C CYS A 208 -6.16 -2.27 -3.18
N ARG A 209 -6.09 -1.85 -1.91
CA ARG A 209 -5.11 -0.88 -1.42
C ARG A 209 -4.04 -1.57 -0.57
N PHE A 210 -2.84 -1.02 -0.63
CA PHE A 210 -1.65 -1.55 0.03
C PHE A 210 -0.94 -0.40 0.75
N VAL A 211 -0.52 -0.64 1.99
CA VAL A 211 0.27 0.30 2.80
C VAL A 211 1.29 -0.53 3.57
N ASN A 212 2.54 -0.57 3.08
CA ASN A 212 3.58 -1.49 3.58
C ASN A 212 3.03 -2.92 3.79
N ASP A 213 2.37 -3.46 2.78
CA ASP A 213 1.68 -4.75 2.83
C ASP A 213 2.17 -5.64 1.69
N SER A 214 3.06 -6.57 2.00
CA SER A 214 3.62 -7.52 1.03
C SER A 214 2.71 -8.71 0.73
N PHE A 215 1.52 -8.77 1.33
CA PHE A 215 0.53 -9.82 1.11
C PHE A 215 -0.52 -9.37 0.09
N GLY A 216 -1.78 -9.75 0.28
CA GLY A 216 -2.85 -9.51 -0.68
C GLY A 216 -3.55 -8.15 -0.53
N GLY A 217 -3.07 -7.26 0.32
CA GLY A 217 -3.66 -5.93 0.49
C GLY A 217 -5.04 -5.98 1.16
N ARG A 218 -5.78 -4.88 1.01
CA ARG A 218 -7.10 -4.67 1.63
C ARG A 218 -8.12 -4.25 0.57
N ASP A 219 -9.32 -4.81 0.66
CA ASP A 219 -10.46 -4.37 -0.15
C ASP A 219 -10.66 -2.85 -0.05
N PHE A 220 -10.83 -2.18 -1.19
CA PHE A 220 -10.96 -0.74 -1.22
C PHE A 220 -11.88 -0.23 -2.33
N THR A 221 -11.60 -0.62 -3.57
CA THR A 221 -12.38 -0.20 -4.73
C THR A 221 -12.53 -1.37 -5.71
N THR A 222 -13.07 -1.12 -6.89
CA THR A 222 -13.20 -2.14 -7.94
C THR A 222 -11.98 -2.16 -8.86
N ALA A 223 -11.80 -3.22 -9.64
CA ALA A 223 -10.83 -3.24 -10.74
C ALA A 223 -11.00 -2.02 -11.68
N PHE A 224 -9.89 -1.56 -12.26
CA PHE A 224 -9.87 -0.41 -13.17
C PHE A 224 -10.25 -0.86 -14.58
N LYS A 225 -10.91 0.03 -15.32
CA LYS A 225 -11.34 -0.25 -16.69
C LYS A 225 -10.42 0.41 -17.70
N VAL A 226 -10.18 -0.25 -18.82
CA VAL A 226 -9.53 0.39 -19.97
C VAL A 226 -10.34 1.61 -20.41
N GLY A 227 -9.67 2.75 -20.51
CA GLY A 227 -10.24 4.07 -20.78
C GLY A 227 -10.54 4.91 -19.54
N GLU A 228 -10.61 4.30 -18.36
CA GLU A 228 -10.88 4.98 -17.09
C GLU A 228 -9.68 5.80 -16.62
N THR A 229 -9.96 6.93 -15.99
CA THR A 229 -8.96 7.75 -15.31
C THR A 229 -9.17 7.68 -13.81
N VAL A 230 -8.19 7.15 -13.09
CA VAL A 230 -8.19 7.09 -11.63
C VAL A 230 -7.22 8.10 -11.06
N GLY A 231 -7.47 8.59 -9.86
CA GLY A 231 -6.55 9.47 -9.16
C GLY A 231 -6.40 9.09 -7.71
N LEU A 232 -5.23 9.37 -7.14
CA LEU A 232 -4.92 9.11 -5.75
C LEU A 232 -4.28 10.36 -5.16
N GLY A 233 -4.72 10.76 -3.98
CA GLY A 233 -4.16 11.90 -3.28
C GLY A 233 -4.02 11.69 -1.78
N MET A 234 -3.08 12.41 -1.20
CA MET A 234 -2.84 12.46 0.25
C MET A 234 -3.07 13.89 0.74
N GLU A 235 -3.85 14.03 1.80
CA GLU A 235 -4.07 15.29 2.52
C GLU A 235 -3.35 15.25 3.87
N PHE A 236 -2.43 16.20 4.07
CA PHE A 236 -1.70 16.40 5.32
C PHE A 236 -2.34 17.56 6.08
N LYS A 237 -2.71 17.33 7.34
CA LYS A 237 -3.33 18.33 8.23
C LYS A 237 -2.68 18.34 9.60
N LEU A 238 -2.74 19.48 10.28
CA LEU A 238 -2.40 19.55 11.70
C LEU A 238 -3.37 18.70 12.54
N PRO A 239 -2.90 18.11 13.65
CA PRO A 239 -3.80 17.46 14.60
C PRO A 239 -4.67 18.50 15.32
N GLU A 240 -5.88 18.12 15.73
CA GLU A 240 -6.85 19.04 16.36
C GLU A 240 -6.39 19.58 17.73
N ASN A 241 -5.53 18.83 18.44
CA ASN A 241 -5.12 19.12 19.82
C ASN A 241 -3.61 19.42 19.93
N ILE A 242 -3.11 20.43 19.20
CA ILE A 242 -1.69 20.85 19.26
C ILE A 242 -1.31 21.40 20.65
N CYS A 243 -2.30 21.87 21.43
CA CYS A 243 -2.11 22.56 22.71
C CYS A 243 -2.10 21.66 23.95
N SER A 244 -2.36 20.36 23.82
CA SER A 244 -2.35 19.43 24.95
C SER A 244 -0.91 18.97 25.20
N GLY A 245 -0.28 19.49 26.25
CA GLY A 245 1.14 19.28 26.62
C GLY A 245 1.56 17.84 26.99
N GLU A 246 0.93 16.84 26.42
CA GLU A 246 1.43 15.47 26.43
C GLU A 246 2.43 15.29 25.29
N ASN A 247 3.55 14.60 25.54
CA ASN A 247 4.53 14.17 24.54
C ASN A 247 3.96 13.16 23.52
N LYS A 248 2.72 13.36 23.06
CA LYS A 248 2.14 12.64 21.93
C LYS A 248 2.78 13.20 20.67
N SER A 249 3.46 12.32 19.95
CA SER A 249 4.21 12.60 18.73
C SER A 249 3.51 13.64 17.85
N LYS A 250 4.22 14.73 17.50
CA LYS A 250 3.76 15.80 16.60
C LYS A 250 3.66 15.26 15.17
N ARG A 251 2.67 14.41 14.90
CA ARG A 251 2.43 13.80 13.59
C ARG A 251 1.32 14.54 12.84
N CYS A 252 1.43 14.58 11.52
CA CYS A 252 0.33 15.06 10.69
C CYS A 252 -0.82 14.06 10.76
N LYS A 253 -2.07 14.55 10.72
CA LYS A 253 -3.19 13.72 10.28
C LYS A 253 -3.05 13.54 8.77
N VAL A 254 -3.04 12.30 8.29
CA VAL A 254 -2.89 11.97 6.87
C VAL A 254 -4.11 11.20 6.39
N HIS A 255 -4.84 11.77 5.43
CA HIS A 255 -5.98 11.13 4.80
C HIS A 255 -5.69 10.88 3.33
N ILE A 256 -5.86 9.64 2.89
CA ILE A 256 -5.75 9.26 1.49
C ILE A 256 -7.14 9.25 0.86
N PHE A 257 -7.28 9.82 -0.34
CA PHE A 257 -8.52 9.79 -1.09
C PHE A 257 -8.28 9.32 -2.53
N PHE A 258 -9.31 8.75 -3.12
CA PHE A 258 -9.29 8.16 -4.45
C PHE A 258 -10.40 8.74 -5.32
N THR A 259 -10.13 8.88 -6.61
CA THR A 259 -11.06 9.41 -7.60
C THR A 259 -11.17 8.45 -8.80
N ARG A 260 -12.34 8.46 -9.43
CA ARG A 260 -12.63 7.80 -10.71
C ARG A 260 -13.34 8.78 -11.63
N ASP A 261 -12.80 8.98 -12.82
CA ASP A 261 -13.32 9.87 -13.87
C ASP A 261 -13.71 11.26 -13.32
N GLY A 262 -12.85 11.81 -12.45
CA GLY A 262 -13.01 13.12 -11.84
C GLY A 262 -13.93 13.18 -10.61
N CYS A 263 -14.50 12.07 -10.17
CA CYS A 263 -15.35 12.00 -8.98
C CYS A 263 -14.62 11.30 -7.82
N ARG A 264 -14.71 11.83 -6.59
CA ARG A 264 -14.25 11.11 -5.40
C ARG A 264 -15.05 9.81 -5.24
N SER A 265 -14.34 8.70 -5.08
CA SER A 265 -14.93 7.35 -5.03
C SER A 265 -14.53 6.57 -3.77
N GLY A 266 -13.66 7.10 -2.92
CA GLY A 266 -13.27 6.45 -1.67
C GLY A 266 -12.11 7.18 -0.98
N GLY A 267 -11.72 6.67 0.18
CA GLY A 267 -10.55 7.13 0.93
C GLY A 267 -10.43 6.44 2.28
N TRP A 268 -9.28 6.61 2.93
CA TRP A 268 -8.98 6.04 4.25
C TRP A 268 -8.07 6.94 5.08
N ASP A 269 -8.11 6.78 6.40
CA ASP A 269 -7.13 7.38 7.31
C ASP A 269 -5.87 6.52 7.31
N LEU A 270 -4.68 7.13 7.17
CA LEU A 270 -3.42 6.38 7.20
C LEU A 270 -3.25 5.59 8.51
N HIS A 271 -3.79 6.10 9.62
CA HIS A 271 -3.67 5.52 10.96
C HIS A 271 -4.92 4.74 11.40
N GLU A 272 -5.71 4.23 10.45
CA GLU A 272 -6.80 3.30 10.79
C GLU A 272 -6.29 2.08 11.57
N GLU A 273 -7.16 1.45 12.35
CA GLU A 273 -6.81 0.21 13.03
C GLU A 273 -6.64 -0.91 12.02
N VAL A 274 -5.47 -1.53 12.04
CA VAL A 274 -5.07 -2.63 11.17
C VAL A 274 -4.69 -3.83 12.02
N ASP A 275 -4.84 -5.03 11.45
CA ASP A 275 -4.40 -6.27 12.09
C ASP A 275 -2.91 -6.23 12.42
N ALA A 276 -2.50 -6.98 13.46
CA ALA A 276 -1.13 -6.99 13.98
C ALA A 276 -0.08 -7.40 12.95
N ASP A 277 -0.48 -8.11 11.89
CA ASP A 277 0.39 -8.59 10.82
C ASP A 277 0.60 -7.55 9.70
N SER A 278 -0.05 -6.39 9.80
CA SER A 278 0.10 -5.30 8.82
C SER A 278 1.40 -4.53 9.04
N GLY A 279 2.08 -4.16 7.96
CA GLY A 279 3.27 -3.33 8.07
C GLY A 279 2.96 -1.94 8.63
N GLY A 280 3.97 -1.33 9.25
CA GLY A 280 3.85 0.04 9.79
C GLY A 280 3.78 1.11 8.70
N VAL A 281 3.29 2.30 9.06
CA VAL A 281 3.09 3.45 8.14
C VAL A 281 4.32 4.37 7.99
N GLU A 282 5.49 3.89 8.39
CA GLU A 282 6.74 4.66 8.32
C GLU A 282 7.00 5.14 6.88
N GLY A 283 7.33 6.43 6.73
CA GLY A 283 7.55 7.04 5.42
C GLY A 283 6.38 7.87 4.90
N LEU A 284 5.16 7.65 5.40
CA LEU A 284 3.94 8.20 4.77
C LEU A 284 3.29 9.33 5.58
N GLU A 285 3.87 9.67 6.72
CA GLU A 285 3.21 10.42 7.80
C GLU A 285 3.43 11.93 7.73
N GLY A 286 3.92 12.38 6.59
CA GLY A 286 4.30 13.77 6.35
C GLY A 286 5.68 14.14 6.90
N ASN A 287 6.50 13.16 7.27
CA ASN A 287 7.88 13.31 7.78
C ASN A 287 8.97 12.82 6.81
N TYR A 288 8.60 12.38 5.61
CA TYR A 288 9.53 11.98 4.54
C TYR A 288 9.13 12.67 3.22
N ASP A 289 10.11 12.84 2.33
CA ASP A 289 9.83 13.27 0.96
C ASP A 289 9.01 12.19 0.25
N LEU A 290 7.89 12.57 -0.36
CA LEU A 290 6.99 11.63 -1.05
C LEU A 290 7.00 11.85 -2.54
N TYR A 291 7.20 10.78 -3.28
CA TYR A 291 7.25 10.74 -4.73
C TYR A 291 5.96 10.15 -5.28
N GLY A 292 5.53 10.64 -6.45
CA GLY A 292 4.47 9.98 -7.19
C GLY A 292 4.98 8.65 -7.73
N ALA A 293 4.23 7.58 -7.54
CA ALA A 293 4.65 6.22 -7.88
C ALA A 293 3.61 5.54 -8.78
N ILE A 294 4.07 4.99 -9.90
CA ILE A 294 3.26 4.18 -10.81
C ILE A 294 3.91 2.81 -10.92
N GLY A 295 3.29 1.80 -10.32
CA GLY A 295 3.70 0.40 -10.50
C GLY A 295 3.19 -0.15 -11.82
N LEU A 296 3.98 -1.00 -12.47
CA LEU A 296 3.66 -1.64 -13.75
C LEU A 296 3.93 -3.13 -13.64
N PHE A 297 2.97 -3.95 -14.07
CA PHE A 297 3.07 -5.41 -14.10
C PHE A 297 2.38 -5.97 -15.35
N GLY A 298 3.06 -6.88 -16.05
CA GLY A 298 2.63 -7.35 -17.36
C GLY A 298 2.69 -6.25 -18.43
N GLY A 299 2.00 -6.46 -19.55
CA GLY A 299 1.92 -5.47 -20.64
C GLY A 299 0.79 -4.47 -20.43
N VAL A 300 1.10 -3.19 -20.24
CA VAL A 300 0.12 -2.12 -20.03
C VAL A 300 0.51 -0.85 -20.79
N ASP A 301 -0.48 -0.06 -21.20
CA ASP A 301 -0.31 1.30 -21.71
C ASP A 301 -1.05 2.28 -20.81
N PHE A 302 -0.45 3.44 -20.53
CA PHE A 302 -1.07 4.44 -19.67
C PHE A 302 -0.64 5.88 -20.01
N GLU A 303 -1.43 6.81 -19.50
CA GLU A 303 -1.09 8.23 -19.38
C GLU A 303 -1.16 8.63 -17.90
N SER A 304 -0.35 9.59 -17.47
CA SER A 304 -0.47 10.16 -16.12
C SER A 304 -0.39 11.68 -16.13
N CYS A 305 -1.08 12.31 -15.18
CA CYS A 305 -1.22 13.76 -15.08
C CYS A 305 -0.97 14.23 -13.64
N PHE A 306 0.17 14.90 -13.44
CA PHE A 306 0.59 15.54 -12.19
C PHE A 306 0.23 17.03 -12.15
N GLU A 307 -0.19 17.61 -13.28
CA GLU A 307 -0.54 19.03 -13.41
C GLU A 307 -2.04 19.28 -13.11
N PRO A 308 -2.41 20.14 -12.14
CA PRO A 308 -3.79 20.42 -11.77
C PRO A 308 -4.71 20.86 -12.91
N ALA A 309 -4.17 21.55 -13.92
CA ALA A 309 -4.94 22.00 -15.07
C ALA A 309 -5.52 20.81 -15.86
N GLY A 310 -4.76 19.71 -15.94
CA GLY A 310 -5.12 18.52 -16.70
C GLY A 310 -5.97 17.49 -15.94
N TRP A 311 -6.17 17.65 -14.62
CA TRP A 311 -6.98 16.71 -13.85
C TRP A 311 -8.45 16.74 -14.24
N LEU A 312 -9.09 15.58 -14.25
CA LEU A 312 -10.55 15.47 -14.31
C LEU A 312 -11.18 15.90 -12.98
N TRP A 313 -10.59 15.50 -11.85
CA TRP A 313 -11.07 15.93 -10.54
C TRP A 313 -10.66 17.38 -10.28
N LYS A 314 -11.63 18.20 -9.85
CA LYS A 314 -11.40 19.59 -9.45
C LYS A 314 -11.57 19.71 -7.93
N PRO A 315 -10.46 19.92 -7.17
CA PRO A 315 -10.48 20.09 -5.71
C PRO A 315 -11.24 21.32 -5.23
#